data_AF-A0A4P8SKZ1-F1
#
_entry.id   AF-A0A4P8SKZ1-F1
#
_cell.length_a   1.000
_cell.length_b   1.000
_cell.length_c   1.000
_cell.angle_alpha   90.00
_cell.angle_beta   90.00
_cell.angle_gamma   90.00
#
_symmetry.space_group_name_H-M   'P 1'
#
loop_
_entity.id
_entity.type
_entity.pdbx_description
1 polymer ?
#
loop_
_entity_poly.entity_id
_entity_poly.type
_entity_poly.pdbx_seq_one_letter_code
_entity_poly.pdbx_strand_id
1 'polypeptide(L)'
;MALYVPRDQPIRFNRARQKIYVFDYHRTWNPWAHWSASVRVFNWADVYGELSYDPDRYSQGYPLFCAVCKPGTHEVLERFELSRAMLNPEPQRRLWSFCCQYMQYKEADRAPLLPGRPESWVPRASQRWPEAIERESSSAPGEM
;
A
#
# COMPACT_ATOMS: atom_id res chain seq x y z
N MET A 1 14.34 22.12 14.35
CA MET A 1 14.63 20.66 14.29
C MET A 1 13.41 19.97 13.73
N ALA A 2 13.55 19.21 12.64
CA ALA A 2 12.46 18.47 12.01
C ALA A 2 12.56 16.98 12.34
N LEU A 3 11.44 16.37 12.71
CA LEU A 3 11.33 14.93 12.92
C LEU A 3 11.18 14.25 11.55
N TYR A 4 12.08 13.34 11.19
CA TYR A 4 12.06 12.62 9.90
C TYR A 4 11.37 11.25 9.98
N VAL A 5 10.45 11.06 10.95
CA VAL A 5 9.69 9.82 11.06
C VAL A 5 8.58 9.81 9.99
N PRO A 6 8.62 8.87 9.03
CA PRO A 6 7.56 8.70 8.05
C PRO A 6 6.31 8.17 8.75
N ARG A 7 5.18 8.86 8.57
CA ARG A 7 3.89 8.48 9.18
C ARG A 7 3.04 7.56 8.32
N ASP A 8 3.29 7.54 7.02
CA ASP A 8 2.47 6.87 6.02
C ASP A 8 3.36 6.04 5.09
N GLN A 9 2.92 4.83 4.76
CA GLN A 9 3.58 3.94 3.79
C GLN A 9 2.83 4.02 2.46
N PRO A 10 3.23 4.87 1.50
CA PRO A 10 2.48 5.02 0.27
C PRO A 10 2.58 3.76 -0.58
N ILE A 11 1.43 3.33 -1.10
CA ILE A 11 1.29 2.16 -1.96
C ILE A 11 0.69 2.63 -3.28
N ARG A 12 1.29 2.25 -4.40
CA ARG A 12 0.82 2.57 -5.75
C ARG A 12 0.46 1.30 -6.50
N PHE A 13 -0.76 1.27 -7.04
CA PHE A 13 -1.26 0.19 -7.88
C PHE A 13 -1.17 0.60 -9.35
N ASN A 14 -0.39 -0.14 -10.14
CA ASN A 14 -0.34 0.04 -11.58
C ASN A 14 -1.05 -1.13 -12.26
N ARG A 15 -2.29 -0.88 -12.69
CA ARG A 15 -3.09 -1.86 -13.46
C ARG A 15 -2.51 -2.12 -14.86
N ALA A 16 -1.82 -1.16 -15.47
CA ALA A 16 -1.17 -1.33 -16.78
C ALA A 16 -0.09 -2.41 -16.77
N ARG A 17 0.70 -2.44 -15.70
CA ARG A 17 1.81 -3.37 -15.50
C ARG A 17 1.44 -4.58 -14.64
N GLN A 18 0.24 -4.61 -14.05
CA GLN A 18 -0.16 -5.60 -13.05
C GLN A 18 0.84 -5.70 -11.89
N LYS A 19 1.30 -4.55 -11.39
CA LYS A 19 2.30 -4.45 -10.33
C LYS A 19 1.85 -3.52 -9.20
N ILE A 20 2.30 -3.83 -8.00
CA ILE A 20 2.15 -2.99 -6.81
C ILE A 20 3.53 -2.47 -6.42
N TYR A 21 3.61 -1.18 -6.12
CA TYR A 21 4.81 -0.54 -5.61
C TYR A 21 4.55 -0.10 -4.19
N VAL A 22 5.38 -0.56 -3.26
CA VAL A 22 5.29 -0.25 -1.83
C VAL A 22 6.54 0.50 -1.45
N PHE A 23 6.36 1.70 -0.93
CA PHE A 23 7.47 2.49 -0.42
C PHE A 23 7.82 1.99 0.98
N ASP A 24 9.04 1.55 1.22
CA ASP A 24 9.49 1.04 2.51
C ASP A 24 10.51 2.00 3.12
N TYR A 25 10.32 2.30 4.40
CA TYR A 25 11.24 3.15 5.14
C TYR A 25 12.03 2.29 6.12
N HIS A 26 13.34 2.21 5.92
CA HIS A 26 14.22 1.52 6.85
C HIS A 26 14.37 2.36 8.12
N ARG A 27 13.67 1.95 9.17
CA ARG A 27 13.70 2.63 10.47
C ARG A 27 15.12 2.61 11.03
N THR A 28 15.69 3.80 11.15
CA THR A 28 16.97 3.99 11.83
C THR A 28 16.70 4.41 13.28
N TRP A 29 17.52 3.91 14.22
CA TRP A 29 17.41 4.24 15.64
C TRP A 29 17.50 5.75 15.92
N ASN A 30 18.22 6.50 15.08
CA ASN A 30 18.34 7.94 15.18
C ASN A 30 17.14 8.66 14.51
N PRO A 31 16.24 9.31 15.28
CA PRO A 31 15.06 10.00 14.73
C PRO A 31 15.40 11.29 13.97
N TRP A 32 16.65 11.76 14.04
CA TRP A 32 17.18 12.91 13.29
C TRP A 32 17.98 12.51 12.05
N ALA A 33 18.30 11.22 11.89
CA ALA A 33 18.94 10.74 10.67
C ALA A 33 17.91 10.64 9.55
N HIS A 34 18.33 10.81 8.30
CA HIS A 34 17.47 10.56 7.14
C HIS A 34 17.21 9.05 7.06
N TRP A 35 15.96 8.62 7.11
CA TRP A 35 15.63 7.20 6.98
C TRP A 35 15.79 6.81 5.51
N SER A 36 16.57 5.77 5.23
CA SER A 36 16.72 5.28 3.86
C SER A 36 15.38 4.71 3.39
N ALA A 37 14.95 5.17 2.23
CA ALA A 37 13.74 4.70 1.58
C ALA A 37 14.10 3.74 0.45
N SER A 38 13.45 2.59 0.41
CA SER A 38 13.51 1.67 -0.72
C SER A 38 12.09 1.48 -1.28
N VAL A 39 11.97 1.16 -2.57
CA VAL A 39 10.67 0.78 -3.14
C VAL A 39 10.69 -0.70 -3.41
N ARG A 40 9.77 -1.44 -2.80
CA ARG A 40 9.52 -2.84 -3.12
C ARG A 40 8.48 -2.93 -4.23
N VAL A 41 8.72 -3.82 -5.18
CA VAL A 41 7.84 -4.03 -6.35
C VAL A 41 7.36 -5.46 -6.32
N PHE A 42 6.04 -5.64 -6.38
CA PHE A 42 5.38 -6.94 -6.33
C PHE A 42 4.51 -7.14 -7.57
N ASN A 43 4.45 -8.38 -8.07
CA ASN A 43 3.50 -8.74 -9.11
C ASN A 43 2.12 -8.95 -8.48
N TRP A 44 1.08 -8.37 -9.08
CA TRP A 44 -0.28 -8.46 -8.57
C TRP A 44 -0.80 -9.90 -8.46
N ALA A 45 -0.38 -10.78 -9.38
CA ALA A 45 -0.79 -12.18 -9.41
C ALA A 45 -0.39 -12.96 -8.15
N ASP A 46 0.66 -12.50 -7.46
CA ASP A 46 1.21 -13.15 -6.27
C ASP A 46 0.71 -12.49 -4.97
N VAL A 47 -0.17 -11.48 -5.05
CA VAL A 47 -0.63 -10.71 -3.88
C VAL A 47 -2.07 -11.06 -3.53
N TYR A 48 -2.27 -11.38 -2.25
CA TYR A 48 -3.56 -11.75 -1.68
C TYR A 48 -3.93 -10.86 -0.51
N GLY A 49 -5.23 -10.55 -0.38
CA GLY A 49 -5.77 -9.80 0.75
C GLY A 49 -5.98 -10.72 1.95
N GLU A 50 -5.31 -10.42 3.05
CA GLU A 50 -5.44 -11.12 4.33
C GLU A 50 -6.15 -10.19 5.33
N LEU A 51 -7.21 -10.69 5.95
CA LEU A 51 -7.98 -9.97 6.97
C LEU A 51 -8.04 -10.85 8.22
N SER A 52 -7.37 -10.41 9.27
CA SER A 52 -7.34 -11.08 10.56
C SER A 52 -7.87 -10.13 11.63
N TYR A 53 -8.43 -10.68 12.71
CA TYR A 53 -8.80 -9.87 13.87
C TYR A 53 -7.57 -9.70 14.76
N ASP A 54 -7.18 -8.45 15.00
CA ASP A 54 -6.13 -8.10 15.94
C ASP A 54 -6.76 -7.62 17.27
N PRO A 55 -6.51 -8.32 18.40
CA PRO A 55 -7.00 -7.92 19.71
C PRO A 55 -6.12 -6.86 20.42
N ASP A 56 -5.01 -6.42 19.83
CA ASP A 56 -4.07 -5.48 20.45
C ASP A 56 -4.74 -4.14 20.83
N ARG A 57 -4.32 -3.54 21.96
CA ARG A 57 -4.93 -2.32 22.49
C ARG A 57 -4.82 -1.11 21.56
N TYR A 58 -3.78 -1.05 20.73
CA TYR A 58 -3.51 0.09 19.85
C TYR A 58 -3.86 -0.19 18.38
N SER A 59 -4.07 -1.47 18.04
CA SER A 59 -4.39 -1.93 16.68
C SER A 59 -5.70 -2.74 16.63
N GLN A 60 -6.58 -2.56 17.61
CA GLN A 60 -7.79 -3.36 17.75
C GLN A 60 -8.68 -3.26 16.51
N GLY A 61 -9.07 -4.42 15.97
CA GLY A 61 -10.02 -4.53 14.88
C GLY A 61 -9.52 -5.43 13.76
N TYR A 62 -9.87 -5.09 12.53
CA TYR A 62 -9.56 -5.88 11.34
C TYR A 62 -8.61 -5.10 10.43
N PRO A 63 -7.28 -5.21 10.61
CA PRO A 63 -6.30 -4.66 9.67
C PRO A 63 -6.32 -5.43 8.35
N LEU A 64 -6.19 -4.71 7.24
CA LEU A 64 -6.08 -5.31 5.91
C LEU A 64 -4.60 -5.41 5.54
N PHE A 65 -4.11 -6.64 5.46
CA PHE A 65 -2.77 -6.94 5.00
C PHE A 65 -2.79 -7.43 3.55
N CYS A 66 -1.72 -7.11 2.81
CA CYS A 66 -1.41 -7.75 1.54
C CYS A 66 -0.32 -8.79 1.79
N ALA A 67 -0.67 -10.07 1.65
CA ALA A 67 0.24 -11.19 1.70
C ALA A 67 0.83 -11.42 0.29
N VAL A 68 2.14 -11.27 0.17
CA VAL A 68 2.90 -11.58 -1.03
C VAL A 68 3.33 -13.04 -0.95
N CYS A 69 2.77 -13.88 -1.82
CA CYS A 69 3.11 -15.28 -1.91
C CYS A 69 4.28 -15.51 -2.86
N LYS A 70 4.95 -16.65 -2.71
CA LYS A 70 5.88 -17.13 -3.73
C LYS A 70 5.08 -17.50 -4.99
N PRO A 71 5.58 -17.18 -6.19
CA PRO A 71 4.86 -17.44 -7.43
C PRO A 71 4.48 -18.92 -7.58
N GLY A 72 3.20 -19.18 -7.84
CA GLY A 72 2.67 -20.53 -8.01
C GLY A 72 2.49 -21.32 -6.73
N THR A 73 2.65 -20.73 -5.55
CA THR A 73 2.35 -21.36 -4.25
C THR A 73 1.50 -20.44 -3.37
N HIS A 74 1.03 -20.96 -2.24
CA HIS A 74 0.37 -20.16 -1.19
C HIS A 74 1.30 -19.89 0.00
N GLU A 75 2.62 -20.00 -0.22
CA GLU A 75 3.62 -19.72 0.80
C GLU A 75 3.85 -18.22 0.87
N VAL A 76 3.46 -17.59 1.99
CA VAL A 76 3.59 -16.14 2.20
C VAL A 76 5.05 -15.79 2.49
N LEU A 77 5.67 -15.01 1.60
CA LEU A 77 7.03 -14.50 1.75
C LEU A 77 7.06 -13.23 2.60
N GLU A 78 6.11 -12.32 2.35
CA GLU A 78 6.05 -11.03 3.03
C GLU A 78 4.60 -10.60 3.23
N ARG A 79 4.35 -9.79 4.26
CA ARG A 79 3.10 -9.05 4.45
C ARG A 79 3.40 -7.56 4.57
N PHE A 80 2.56 -6.73 3.96
CA PHE A 80 2.54 -5.29 4.22
C PHE A 80 1.11 -4.81 4.52
N GLU A 81 0.98 -3.80 5.37
CA GLU A 81 -0.31 -3.23 5.73
C GLU A 81 -0.83 -2.33 4.60
N LEU A 82 -2.05 -2.61 4.11
CA LEU A 82 -2.73 -1.78 3.12
C LEU A 82 -3.65 -0.75 3.80
N SER A 83 -4.31 -1.15 4.89
CA SER A 83 -5.14 -0.28 5.71
C SER A 83 -5.06 -0.70 7.16
N ARG A 84 -4.96 0.29 8.04
CA ARG A 84 -5.06 0.09 9.50
C ARG A 84 -6.36 -0.60 9.89
N ALA A 85 -6.31 -1.19 11.08
CA ALA A 85 -7.44 -1.85 11.70
C ALA A 85 -8.66 -0.92 11.81
N MET A 86 -9.82 -1.45 11.42
CA MET A 86 -11.12 -0.87 11.74
C MET A 86 -11.96 -1.87 12.52
N LEU A 87 -12.87 -1.38 13.35
CA LEU A 87 -13.73 -2.21 14.20
C LEU A 87 -14.64 -3.16 13.41
N ASN A 88 -15.15 -2.72 12.25
CA ASN A 88 -15.97 -3.53 11.35
C ASN A 88 -15.09 -4.02 10.18
N PRO A 89 -15.14 -5.30 9.77
CA PRO A 89 -14.40 -5.81 8.61
C PRO A 89 -14.94 -5.39 7.24
N GLU A 90 -16.18 -4.89 7.15
CA GLU A 90 -16.82 -4.60 5.86
C GLU A 90 -16.10 -3.54 5.01
N PRO A 91 -15.63 -2.40 5.56
CA PRO A 91 -14.85 -1.41 4.81
C PRO A 91 -13.58 -2.01 4.20
N GLN A 92 -12.89 -2.92 4.90
CA GLN A 92 -11.68 -3.59 4.42
C GLN A 92 -12.01 -4.53 3.26
N ARG A 93 -13.09 -5.31 3.37
CA ARG A 93 -13.55 -6.18 2.28
C ARG A 93 -13.92 -5.38 1.05
N ARG A 94 -14.61 -4.24 1.21
CA ARG A 94 -14.95 -3.34 0.10
C ARG A 94 -13.70 -2.71 -0.53
N LEU A 95 -12.75 -2.26 0.29
CA LEU A 95 -11.47 -1.72 -0.18
C LEU A 95 -10.69 -2.75 -0.99
N TRP A 96 -10.55 -3.98 -0.48
CA TRP A 96 -9.87 -5.05 -1.21
C TRP A 96 -10.59 -5.41 -2.52
N SER A 97 -11.92 -5.51 -2.49
CA SER A 97 -12.73 -5.74 -3.69
C SER A 97 -12.51 -4.65 -4.75
N PHE A 98 -12.47 -3.39 -4.33
CA PHE A 98 -12.17 -2.25 -5.21
C PHE A 98 -10.76 -2.39 -5.82
N CYS A 99 -9.74 -2.71 -5.03
CA CYS A 99 -8.38 -2.96 -5.54
C CYS A 99 -8.36 -4.07 -6.60
N CYS A 100 -9.04 -5.19 -6.34
CA CYS A 100 -9.18 -6.29 -7.29
C CYS A 100 -9.85 -5.87 -8.60
N GLN A 101 -10.97 -5.14 -8.52
CA GLN A 101 -11.69 -4.64 -9.70
C GLN A 101 -10.83 -3.65 -10.50
N TYR A 102 -10.15 -2.72 -9.81
CA TYR A 102 -9.24 -1.76 -10.41
C TYR A 102 -8.11 -2.44 -11.19
N MET A 103 -7.49 -3.47 -10.60
CA MET A 103 -6.43 -4.25 -11.24
C MET A 103 -6.96 -5.10 -12.40
N GLN A 104 -8.22 -5.54 -12.36
CA GLN A 104 -8.89 -6.24 -13.46
C GLN A 104 -9.39 -5.30 -14.57
N TYR A 105 -9.04 -4.01 -14.55
CA TYR A 105 -9.53 -2.98 -15.50
C TYR A 105 -11.05 -2.82 -15.53
N LYS A 106 -11.76 -3.31 -14.51
CA LYS A 106 -13.20 -3.12 -14.40
C LYS A 106 -13.49 -1.70 -13.97
N GLU A 107 -14.68 -1.22 -14.31
CA GLU A 107 -15.22 0.00 -13.71
C GLU A 107 -15.52 -0.29 -12.24
N ALA A 108 -14.56 0.06 -11.39
CA ALA A 108 -14.70 -0.01 -9.95
C ALA A 108 -15.40 1.26 -9.45
N ASP A 109 -16.32 1.11 -8.51
CA ASP A 109 -16.98 2.24 -7.85
C ASP A 109 -15.93 3.11 -7.15
N ARG A 110 -15.76 4.34 -7.64
CA ARG A 110 -14.78 5.31 -7.12
C ARG A 110 -15.37 6.16 -6.00
N ALA A 111 -16.61 5.91 -5.59
CA ALA A 111 -17.19 6.58 -4.44
C ALA A 111 -16.31 6.31 -3.21
N PRO A 112 -15.86 7.37 -2.51
CA PRO A 112 -15.03 7.19 -1.33
C PRO A 112 -15.82 6.43 -0.26
N LEU A 113 -15.20 5.40 0.33
CA LEU A 113 -15.82 4.61 1.40
C LEU A 113 -16.14 5.46 2.64
N LEU A 114 -15.35 6.50 2.88
CA LEU A 114 -15.54 7.45 3.97
C LEU A 114 -15.67 8.86 3.37
N PRO A 115 -16.76 9.60 3.64
CA PRO A 115 -16.91 10.96 3.18
C PRO A 115 -15.95 11.90 3.91
N GLY A 116 -15.43 12.90 3.20
CA GLY A 116 -14.47 13.87 3.71
C GLY A 116 -13.09 13.66 3.10
N ARG A 117 -12.57 14.72 2.44
CA ARG A 117 -11.19 14.72 1.94
C ARG A 117 -10.26 14.86 3.15
N PRO A 118 -9.37 13.89 3.45
CA PRO A 118 -8.39 14.09 4.50
C PRO A 118 -7.45 15.24 4.10
N GLU A 119 -7.12 16.12 5.06
CA GLU A 119 -6.22 17.27 4.85
C GLU A 119 -4.83 16.86 4.33
N SER A 120 -4.46 15.60 4.48
CA SER A 120 -3.20 14.97 4.03
C SER A 120 -3.27 14.32 2.64
N TRP A 121 -4.29 14.59 1.82
CA TRP A 121 -4.41 14.00 0.47
C TRP A 121 -3.24 14.37 -0.47
N VAL A 122 -2.54 15.48 -0.21
CA VAL A 122 -1.32 15.82 -0.94
C VAL A 122 -0.16 14.97 -0.40
N PRO A 123 0.57 14.22 -1.24
CA PRO A 123 1.80 13.56 -0.83
C PRO A 123 2.72 14.58 -0.17
N ARG A 124 3.14 14.33 1.08
CA ARG A 124 4.06 15.25 1.76
C ARG A 124 5.38 15.27 0.99
N ALA A 125 6.14 16.36 1.08
CA ALA A 125 7.41 16.50 0.36
C ALA A 125 8.45 15.39 0.67
N SER A 126 8.30 14.69 1.80
CA SER A 126 9.07 13.51 2.22
C SER A 126 8.67 12.20 1.52
N GLN A 127 7.59 12.20 0.74
CA GLN A 127 7.05 11.08 -0.04
C GLN A 127 7.37 11.22 -1.54
N ARG A 128 8.50 11.84 -1.90
CA ARG A 128 8.95 11.85 -3.30
C ARG A 128 9.47 10.48 -3.69
N TRP A 129 8.84 9.90 -4.69
CA TRP A 129 9.30 8.66 -5.30
C TRP A 129 10.59 8.91 -6.09
N PRO A 130 11.55 7.96 -6.10
CA PRO A 130 12.70 8.04 -6.99
C PRO A 130 12.23 8.17 -8.45
N GLU A 131 12.84 9.06 -9.23
CA GLU A 131 12.34 9.43 -10.57
C GLU A 131 12.16 8.23 -11.50
N ALA A 132 13.06 7.24 -11.44
CA ALA A 132 12.95 6.00 -12.21
C ALA A 132 11.67 5.21 -11.86
N ILE A 133 11.34 5.12 -10.57
CA ILE A 133 10.14 4.44 -10.10
C ILE A 133 8.90 5.28 -10.37
N GLU A 134 8.97 6.60 -10.23
CA GLU A 134 7.84 7.49 -10.57
C GLU A 134 7.45 7.30 -12.04
N ARG A 135 8.44 7.21 -12.94
CA ARG A 135 8.22 6.92 -14.36
C ARG A 135 7.65 5.52 -14.56
N GLU A 136 8.27 4.48 -13.98
CA GLU A 136 7.85 3.09 -14.17
C GLU A 136 6.42 2.84 -13.63
N SER A 137 6.14 3.35 -12.45
CA SER A 137 4.86 3.12 -11.76
C SER A 137 3.72 3.93 -12.35
N SER A 138 4.02 5.00 -13.09
CA SER A 138 3.01 5.83 -13.80
C SER A 138 2.84 5.46 -15.27
N SER A 139 3.75 4.69 -15.87
CA SER A 139 3.68 4.32 -17.30
C SER A 139 3.12 2.92 -17.57
N ALA A 140 2.63 2.70 -18.79
CA ALA A 140 2.30 1.37 -19.30
C ALA A 140 3.56 0.61 -19.77
N PRO A 141 3.54 -0.73 -19.83
CA PRO A 141 4.65 -1.47 -20.42
C PRO A 141 4.75 -1.16 -21.93
N GLY A 142 5.84 -0.50 -22.35
CA GLY A 142 6.10 -0.13 -23.76
C GLY A 142 6.23 1.37 -24.02
N GLU A 143 5.83 2.21 -23.06
CA GLU A 143 6.14 3.66 -23.08
C GLU A 143 7.46 3.87 -22.33
N MET A 144 8.57 3.80 -23.06
CA MET A 144 9.91 4.20 -22.60
C MET A 144 10.50 5.23 -23.55
#